data_AF-A0A147K6Q3-F1
#
_entry.id   AF-A0A147K6Q3-F1
#
_cell.length_a   1.000
_cell.length_b   1.000
_cell.length_c   1.000
_cell.angle_alpha   90.00
_cell.angle_beta   90.00
_cell.angle_gamma   90.00
#
_symmetry.space_group_name_H-M   'P 1'
#
loop_
_entity.id
_entity.type
_entity.pdbx_description
1 polymer ?
#
loop_
_entity_poly.entity_id
_entity_poly.type
_entity_poly.pdbx_seq_one_letter_code
_entity_poly.pdbx_strand_id
1 'polypeptide(L)' 'MLQVRVLDCEHERDLEKEVNEFLKDIEARDIVDIKYQVSTCATGVEQIYCFSAMIIYRE' A
#
# COMPACT_ATOMS: atom_id res chain seq x y z
N MET A 1 9.61 -12.41 13.15
CA MET A 1 8.15 -12.58 13.38
C MET A 1 7.39 -12.15 12.12
N LEU A 2 6.17 -12.64 11.87
CA LEU A 2 5.36 -12.11 10.76
C LEU A 2 4.78 -10.75 11.15
N GLN A 3 4.94 -9.76 10.27
CA GLN A 3 4.44 -8.40 10.43
C GLN A 3 3.57 -8.01 9.23
N VAL A 4 2.67 -7.05 9.45
CA VAL A 4 1.79 -6.50 8.42
C VAL A 4 1.83 -4.98 8.48
N ARG A 5 2.08 -4.35 7.34
CA ARG A 5 1.97 -2.90 7.14
C ARG A 5 0.84 -2.63 6.15
N VAL A 6 -0.04 -1.71 6.47
CA VAL A 6 -1.09 -1.22 5.55
C VAL A 6 -0.83 0.26 5.30
N LEU A 7 -0.85 0.64 4.02
CA LEU A 7 -0.68 2.00 3.54
C LEU A 7 -1.86 2.33 2.63
N ASP A 8 -2.42 3.53 2.75
CA ASP A 8 -3.46 4.03 1.88
C ASP A 8 -3.24 5.51 1.55
N CYS A 9 -3.52 5.88 0.29
CA CYS A 9 -3.36 7.23 -0.24
C CYS A 9 -4.46 7.57 -1.25
N GLU A 10 -4.77 8.86 -1.39
CA GLU A 10 -5.72 9.35 -2.40
C GLU A 10 -5.16 9.34 -3.82
N HIS A 11 -3.83 9.43 -3.97
CA HIS A 11 -3.14 9.38 -5.26
C HIS A 11 -2.21 8.16 -5.34
N GLU A 12 -2.26 7.47 -6.47
CA GLU A 12 -1.42 6.30 -6.74
C GLU A 12 0.08 6.57 -6.59
N ARG A 13 0.54 7.75 -7.01
CA ARG A 13 1.96 8.15 -6.90
C ARG A 13 2.42 8.34 -5.46
N ASP A 14 1.53 8.80 -4.59
CA ASP A 14 1.84 8.97 -3.17
C ASP A 14 2.00 7.60 -2.51
N LEU A 15 1.11 6.66 -2.85
CA LEU A 15 1.21 5.27 -2.40
C LEU A 15 2.51 4.61 -2.89
N GLU A 16 2.86 4.78 -4.17
CA GLU A 16 4.12 4.25 -4.72
C GLU A 16 5.33 4.76 -3.93
N LYS A 17 5.36 6.05 -3.62
CA LYS A 17 6.45 6.66 -2.86
C LYS A 17 6.52 6.10 -1.44
N GLU A 18 5.40 5.98 -0.73
CA GLU A 18 5.37 5.44 0.64
C GLU A 18 5.73 3.96 0.70
N VAL A 19 5.23 3.15 -0.24
CA VAL A 19 5.59 1.73 -0.35
C VAL A 19 7.09 1.60 -0.62
N ASN A 20 7.64 2.35 -1.57
CA ASN A 20 9.07 2.31 -1.86
C ASN A 20 9.92 2.77 -0.67
N GLU A 21 9.50 3.79 0.07
CA GLU A 21 10.21 4.24 1.26
C GLU A 21 10.22 3.15 2.34
N PHE A 22 9.09 2.49 2.57
CA PHE A 22 8.98 1.41 3.54
C PHE A 22 9.83 0.19 3.17
N LEU A 23 9.88 -0.17 1.88
CA LEU A 23 10.63 -1.33 1.40
C LEU A 23 12.16 -1.12 1.39
N LYS A 24 12.67 0.12 1.49
CA LYS A 24 14.12 0.39 1.48
C LYS A 24 14.87 -0.32 2.59
N ASP A 25 14.23 -0.50 3.74
CA ASP A 25 14.85 -1.07 4.93
C ASP A 25 14.53 -2.57 5.10
N ILE A 26 13.92 -3.21 4.08
CA ILE A 26 13.51 -4.62 4.11
C ILE A 26 14.22 -5.39 3.01
N GLU A 27 14.92 -6.46 3.39
CA GLU A 27 15.53 -7.38 2.44
C GLU A 27 14.45 -8.12 1.64
N ALA A 28 14.66 -8.30 0.33
CA ALA A 28 13.66 -8.90 -0.56
C ALA A 28 13.20 -10.31 -0.12
N ARG A 29 14.08 -11.08 0.53
CA ARG A 29 13.77 -12.42 1.07
C ARG A 29 12.79 -12.40 2.25
N ASP A 30 12.70 -11.26 2.92
CA ASP A 30 11.87 -11.06 4.12
C ASP A 30 10.48 -10.52 3.75
N ILE A 31 10.29 -10.08 2.50
CA ILE A 31 8.98 -9.78 1.93
C ILE A 31 8.24 -11.09 1.63
N VAL A 32 7.04 -11.23 2.18
CA VAL A 32 6.18 -12.41 2.00
C VAL A 32 5.19 -12.17 0.86
N ASP A 33 4.55 -11.01 0.88
CA ASP A 33 3.54 -10.64 -0.11
C ASP A 33 3.26 -9.14 -0.09
N ILE A 34 2.81 -8.59 -1.22
CA ILE A 34 2.34 -7.22 -1.36
C ILE A 34 1.00 -7.26 -2.10
N LYS A 35 -0.08 -6.85 -1.44
CA LYS A 35 -1.43 -6.82 -2.00
C LYS A 35 -1.86 -5.39 -2.25
N TYR A 36 -2.02 -5.04 -3.52
CA TYR A 36 -2.57 -3.76 -3.95
C TYR A 36 -4.10 -3.81 -4.06
N GLN A 37 -4.77 -2.75 -3.64
CA GLN A 37 -6.19 -2.55 -3.86
C GLN A 37 -6.53 -1.10 -4.18
N VAL A 38 -7.57 -0.95 -4.99
CA VAL A 38 -8.20 0.33 -5.30
C VAL A 38 -9.66 0.24 -4.94
N SER A 39 -10.09 1.09 -4.02
CA SER A 39 -11.50 1.30 -3.75
C SER A 39 -11.97 2.58 -4.45
N THR A 40 -13.19 2.56 -4.97
CA THR A 40 -13.81 3.75 -5.55
C THR A 40 -15.21 3.93 -4.98
N CYS A 41 -15.55 5.19 -4.70
CA CYS A 41 -16.87 5.58 -4.24
C CYS A 41 -17.35 6.78 -5.04
N ALA A 42 -18.60 6.73 -5.52
CA ALA A 42 -19.24 7.87 -6.14
C ALA A 42 -20.05 8.64 -5.08
N THR A 43 -19.76 9.93 -4.94
CA THR A 43 -20.52 10.84 -4.07
C THR A 43 -21.08 11.99 -4.90
N GLY A 44 -22.35 11.86 -5.30
CA GLY A 44 -22.98 12.81 -6.21
C GLY A 44 -22.31 12.83 -7.59
N VAL A 45 -21.61 13.92 -7.91
CA VAL A 45 -20.84 14.07 -9.17
C VAL A 45 -19.35 13.80 -9.02
N GLU A 46 -18.85 13.61 -7.79
CA GLU A 46 -17.44 13.37 -7.52
C GLU A 46 -17.16 11.86 -7.39
N GLN A 47 -15.99 11.44 -7.86
CA GLN A 47 -15.49 10.08 -7.70
C GLN A 47 -14.24 10.12 -6.82
N ILE A 48 -14.33 9.43 -5.68
CA ILE A 48 -13.23 9.29 -4.73
C ILE A 48 -12.50 7.99 -5.02
N TYR A 49 -11.17 8.07 -5.11
CA TYR A 49 -10.27 6.93 -5.23
C TYR A 49 -9.50 6.77 -3.93
N CYS A 50 -9.37 5.54 -3.47
CA CYS A 50 -8.50 5.16 -2.36
C CYS A 50 -7.59 4.02 -2.84
N PHE A 51 -6.31 4.34 -2.98
CA PHE A 51 -5.26 3.41 -3.37
C PHE A 51 -4.61 2.87 -2.10
N SER A 52 -4.46 1.55 -1.99
CA SER A 52 -3.89 0.94 -0.79
C SER A 52 -2.97 -0.23 -1.11
N ALA A 53 -2.02 -0.47 -0.23
CA ALA A 53 -1.11 -1.61 -0.28
C ALA A 53 -1.00 -2.24 1.11
N MET A 54 -1.20 -3.56 1.19
CA MET A 54 -0.89 -4.37 2.36
C MET A 54 0.40 -5.14 2.11
N ILE A 55 1.40 -4.93 2.95
CA ILE A 55 2.71 -5.56 2.87
C ILE A 55 2.86 -6.52 4.04
N ILE A 56 3.09 -7.80 3.73
CA ILE A 56 3.35 -8.85 4.71
C ILE A 56 4.85 -9.13 4.65
N TYR A 57 5.54 -9.03 5.78
CA TYR A 57 7.00 -9.15 5.84
C TYR A 57 7.47 -9.87 7.11
N ARG A 58 8.74 -10.24 7.15
CA ARG A 58 9.44 -10.82 8.29
C ARG A 58 10.34 -9.75 8.90
N GLU A 59 10.21 -9.59 10.21
CA GLU A 59 11.12 -8.82 11.05
C GLU A 59 12.02 -9.75 11.87
#